data_AF-A0A965F351-F1
#
_entry.id   AF-A0A965F351-F1
#
_cell.length_a   1.000
_cell.length_b   1.000
_cell.length_c   1.000
_cell.angle_alpha   90.00
_cell.angle_beta   90.00
_cell.angle_gamma   90.00
#
_symmetry.space_group_name_H-M   'P 1'
#
loop_
_entity.id
_entity.type
_entity.pdbx_description
1 polymer ?
#
loop_
_entity_poly.entity_id
_entity_poly.type
_entity_poly.pdbx_seq_one_letter_code
_entity_poly.pdbx_strand_id
1 'polypeptide(L)'
;YGPYFTHRTGHNLGPEEVHGSAGVCLDDFETHDTRLVLSDVAFSVEPGIYLRGDFGVRLELNAVMGPQGARVYTPVQDDIIVLLK
;
A
#
# COMPACT_ATOMS: atom_id res chain seq x y z
N TYR A 1 -9.14 5.51 -13.99
CA TYR A 1 -9.92 5.63 -12.74
C TYR A 1 -9.34 6.62 -11.73
N GLY A 2 -8.47 7.56 -12.13
CA GLY A 2 -7.78 8.47 -11.21
C GLY A 2 -8.67 9.18 -10.18
N PRO A 3 -9.83 9.77 -10.56
CA PRO A 3 -10.73 10.41 -9.60
C PRO A 3 -11.29 9.50 -8.50
N TYR A 4 -11.20 8.17 -8.68
CA TYR A 4 -11.69 7.16 -7.76
C TYR A 4 -10.57 6.52 -6.92
N PHE A 5 -9.30 6.88 -7.17
CA PHE A 5 -8.16 6.52 -6.35
C PHE A 5 -7.80 7.72 -5.47
N THR A 6 -8.26 7.67 -4.21
CA THR A 6 -8.40 8.87 -3.36
C THR A 6 -7.56 8.82 -2.09
N HIS A 7 -6.45 8.11 -2.10
CA HIS A 7 -5.49 8.04 -0.99
C HIS A 7 -4.10 7.71 -1.52
N ARG A 8 -3.07 7.84 -0.68
CA ARG A 8 -1.69 7.41 -1.01
C ARG A 8 -1.62 5.93 -1.39
N THR A 9 -0.59 5.53 -2.13
CA THR A 9 -0.43 4.12 -2.55
C THR A 9 -0.03 3.20 -1.39
N GLY A 10 0.55 3.73 -0.33
CA GLY A 10 0.89 2.95 0.86
C GLY A 10 1.68 3.76 1.87
N HIS A 11 2.05 3.11 2.98
CA HIS A 11 2.70 3.76 4.11
C HIS A 11 3.83 2.93 4.68
N ASN A 12 4.74 3.57 5.41
CA ASN A 12 5.73 2.86 6.20
C ASN A 12 5.04 1.96 7.25
N LEU A 13 5.55 0.74 7.39
CA LEU A 13 5.20 -0.18 8.45
C LEU A 13 6.29 -0.07 9.53
N GLY A 14 5.91 0.47 10.69
CA GLY A 14 6.80 0.61 11.82
C GLY A 14 6.75 -0.61 12.76
N PRO A 15 7.77 -0.79 13.62
CA PRO A 15 7.75 -1.85 14.63
C PRO A 15 6.69 -1.62 15.73
N GLU A 16 6.36 -0.35 16.01
CA GLU A 16 5.42 0.04 17.07
C GLU A 16 4.10 0.58 16.52
N GLU A 17 4.09 1.08 15.28
CA GLU A 17 2.97 1.78 14.66
C GLU A 17 2.65 1.17 13.29
N VAL A 18 1.35 0.97 13.01
CA VAL A 18 0.87 0.55 11.69
C VAL A 18 1.28 1.59 10.63
N HIS A 19 1.15 2.87 10.95
CA HIS A 19 1.57 4.00 10.11
C HIS A 19 2.85 4.61 10.68
N GLY A 20 4.00 4.00 10.39
CA GLY A 20 5.27 4.45 10.94
C GLY A 20 5.64 5.85 10.44
N SER A 21 6.14 6.68 11.36
CA SER A 21 6.52 8.07 11.10
C SER A 21 7.95 8.23 10.56
N ALA A 22 8.81 7.24 10.77
CA ALA A 22 10.24 7.31 10.47
C ALA A 22 10.61 6.87 9.03
N GLY A 23 9.74 6.12 8.35
CA GLY A 23 10.00 5.60 6.99
C GLY A 23 9.22 6.33 5.89
N VAL A 24 9.42 5.86 4.66
CA VAL A 24 8.78 6.41 3.44
C VAL A 24 7.28 6.07 3.37
N CYS A 25 6.48 6.99 2.86
CA CYS A 25 5.13 6.73 2.39
C CYS A 25 5.16 6.68 0.85
N LEU A 26 4.47 5.71 0.24
CA LEU A 26 4.34 5.66 -1.21
C LEU A 26 3.25 6.65 -1.63
N ASP A 27 3.60 7.94 -1.69
CA ASP A 27 2.64 9.03 -1.76
C ASP A 27 3.06 10.14 -2.72
N ASP A 28 2.12 10.49 -3.60
CA ASP A 28 2.11 11.72 -4.40
C ASP A 28 0.67 12.27 -4.51
N PHE A 29 -0.18 11.92 -3.54
CA PHE A 29 -1.59 12.30 -3.46
C PHE A 29 -1.84 13.24 -2.28
N GLU A 30 -1.50 12.82 -1.06
CA GLU A 30 -1.68 13.63 0.15
C GLU A 30 -0.47 14.55 0.36
N THR A 31 0.71 14.00 0.09
CA THR A 31 2.01 14.68 0.14
C THR A 31 2.88 14.24 -1.04
N HIS A 32 3.80 15.12 -1.47
CA HIS A 32 4.86 14.74 -2.41
C HIS A 32 6.03 14.15 -1.62
N ASP A 33 6.00 12.85 -1.35
CA ASP A 33 7.03 12.20 -0.54
C ASP A 33 8.31 11.99 -1.35
N THR A 34 9.35 12.77 -1.02
CA THR A 34 10.66 12.72 -1.68
C THR A 34 11.68 11.86 -0.95
N ARG A 35 11.28 11.15 0.12
CA ARG A 35 12.18 10.26 0.86
C ARG A 35 12.58 9.09 -0.02
N LEU A 36 13.85 8.69 0.08
CA LEU A 36 14.35 7.51 -0.63
C LEU A 36 13.82 6.25 0.05
N VAL A 37 13.39 5.28 -0.77
CA VAL A 37 13.08 3.93 -0.28
C VAL A 37 14.40 3.22 0.03
N LEU A 38 14.80 3.23 1.29
CA LEU A 38 16.04 2.62 1.76
C LEU A 38 15.86 1.11 2.00
N SER A 39 16.96 0.38 1.96
CA SER A 39 16.98 -1.04 2.35
C SER A 39 16.46 -1.24 3.78
N ASP A 40 15.85 -2.39 4.03
CA ASP A 40 15.26 -2.82 5.31
C ASP A 40 14.05 -1.99 5.79
N VAL A 41 13.58 -1.04 4.98
CA VAL A 41 12.33 -0.34 5.23
C VAL A 41 11.14 -1.19 4.80
N ALA A 42 10.20 -1.39 5.72
CA ALA A 42 8.93 -2.05 5.47
C ALA A 42 7.84 -1.03 5.09
N PHE A 43 6.97 -1.38 4.15
CA PHE A 43 5.85 -0.55 3.70
C PHE A 43 4.71 -1.39 3.11
N SER A 44 3.49 -0.83 3.14
CA SER A 44 2.36 -1.36 2.38
C SER A 44 2.40 -0.89 0.92
N VAL A 45 1.81 -1.68 0.03
CA VAL A 45 1.42 -1.31 -1.33
C VAL A 45 -0.05 -1.67 -1.46
N GLU A 46 -0.92 -0.67 -1.45
CA GLU A 46 -2.35 -0.84 -1.26
C GLU A 46 -3.23 0.04 -2.16
N PRO A 47 -3.02 0.09 -3.49
CA PRO A 47 -3.86 0.92 -4.36
C PRO A 47 -5.34 0.49 -4.28
N GLY A 48 -6.23 1.47 -4.27
CA GLY A 48 -7.67 1.26 -4.15
C GLY A 48 -8.50 2.11 -5.09
N ILE A 49 -9.61 1.57 -5.58
CA ILE A 49 -10.63 2.29 -6.36
C ILE A 49 -11.94 2.27 -5.57
N TYR A 50 -12.52 3.45 -5.37
CA TYR A 50 -13.75 3.64 -4.62
C TYR A 50 -14.82 4.32 -5.47
N LEU A 51 -15.88 3.59 -5.80
CA LEU A 51 -17.05 4.08 -6.52
C LEU A 51 -18.11 4.50 -5.49
N ARG A 52 -18.19 5.81 -5.23
CA ARG A 52 -19.06 6.37 -4.20
C ARG A 52 -20.52 5.94 -4.42
N GLY A 53 -21.12 5.34 -3.39
CA GLY A 53 -22.51 4.87 -3.42
C GLY A 53 -22.70 3.45 -3.99
N ASP A 54 -21.60 2.79 -4.38
CA ASP A 54 -21.63 1.43 -4.91
C ASP A 54 -20.68 0.52 -4.10
N PHE A 55 -19.42 0.37 -4.53
CA PHE A 55 -18.42 -0.43 -3.82
C PHE A 55 -17.01 0.15 -3.94
N GLY A 56 -16.07 -0.44 -3.21
CA GLY A 56 -14.64 -0.17 -3.36
C GLY A 56 -13.83 -1.46 -3.33
N VAL A 57 -12.67 -1.44 -3.97
CA VAL A 57 -11.73 -2.56 -4.00
C VAL A 57 -10.34 -2.01 -3.68
N ARG A 58 -9.64 -2.68 -2.77
CA ARG A 58 -8.24 -2.44 -2.45
C ARG A 58 -7.54 -3.79 -2.33
N LEU A 59 -6.36 -3.91 -2.91
CA LEU A 59 -5.46 -5.04 -2.70
C LEU A 59 -4.24 -4.50 -1.98
N GLU A 60 -3.91 -5.08 -0.83
CA GLU A 60 -2.80 -4.65 0.00
C GLU A 60 -1.75 -5.76 0.13
N LEU A 61 -0.50 -5.38 -0.12
CA LEU A 61 0.68 -6.21 0.10
C LEU A 61 1.64 -5.52 1.06
N ASN A 62 2.22 -6.27 1.98
CA ASN A 62 3.31 -5.76 2.81
C ASN A 62 4.64 -6.21 2.24
N ALA A 63 5.55 -5.26 2.03
CA ALA A 63 6.86 -5.50 1.46
C ALA A 63 7.97 -4.88 2.31
N VAL A 64 9.17 -5.44 2.17
CA VAL A 64 10.41 -4.85 2.71
C VAL A 64 11.35 -4.61 1.54
N MET A 65 11.97 -3.43 1.48
CA MET A 65 12.98 -3.15 0.46
C MET A 65 14.25 -3.94 0.77
N GLY A 66 14.60 -4.87 -0.11
CA GLY A 66 15.85 -5.62 -0.04
C GLY A 66 16.89 -5.12 -1.05
N PRO A 67 18.11 -5.70 -1.01
CA PRO A 67 19.22 -5.29 -1.88
C PRO A 67 18.97 -5.55 -3.38
N GLN A 68 18.05 -6.44 -3.74
CA GLN A 68 17.65 -6.70 -5.14
C GLN A 68 16.26 -6.11 -5.49
N GLY A 69 15.68 -5.30 -4.60
CA GLY A 69 14.32 -4.76 -4.75
C GLY A 69 13.37 -5.21 -3.63
N ALA A 70 12.11 -4.81 -3.76
CA ALA A 70 11.09 -5.10 -2.76
C ALA A 70 10.75 -6.60 -2.71
N ARG A 71 10.71 -7.15 -1.50
CA ARG A 71 10.25 -8.52 -1.23
C ARG A 71 8.90 -8.46 -0.51
N VAL A 72 7.91 -9.18 -1.03
CA VAL A 72 6.56 -9.29 -0.45
C VAL A 72 6.54 -10.33 0.69
N TYR A 73 5.82 -10.03 1.76
CA TYR A 73 5.69 -10.86 2.97
C TYR A 73 4.25 -11.28 3.31
N THR A 74 3.26 -10.77 2.57
CA THR A 74 1.87 -11.21 2.66
C THR A 74 1.49 -12.08 1.46
N PRO A 75 0.48 -12.95 1.58
CA PRO A 75 -0.07 -13.65 0.42
C PRO A 75 -0.57 -12.67 -0.64
N VAL A 76 -0.35 -13.02 -1.91
CA VAL A 76 -0.91 -12.27 -3.04
C VAL A 76 -2.32 -12.80 -3.32
N GLN A 77 -3.30 -11.91 -3.41
CA GLN A 77 -4.65 -12.25 -3.81
C GLN A 77 -4.80 -12.05 -5.32
N ASP A 78 -4.92 -13.15 -6.06
CA ASP A 78 -5.05 -13.15 -7.52
C ASP A 78 -6.50 -13.32 -8.02
N ASP A 79 -7.43 -13.64 -7.12
CA ASP A 79 -8.83 -13.94 -7.44
C ASP A 79 -9.83 -13.22 -6.53
N ILE A 80 -11.03 -12.99 -7.05
CA ILE A 80 -12.18 -12.51 -6.27
C ILE A 80 -12.84 -13.70 -5.59
N ILE A 81 -12.88 -13.67 -4.25
CA ILE A 81 -13.56 -14.70 -3.45
C ILE A 81 -15.03 -14.31 -3.27
N VAL A 82 -15.93 -15.07 -3.89
CA VAL A 82 -17.38 -14.89 -3.72
C VAL A 82 -17.85 -15.61 -2.46
N LEU A 83 -18.36 -14.87 -1.49
CA LEU A 83 -18.73 -15.40 -0.16
C LEU A 83 -20.14 -15.99 -0.09
N LEU A 84 -21.06 -15.58 -0.97
CA LEU A 84 -22.44 -16.07 -1.02
C LEU A 84 -22.76 -16.52 -2.45
N LYS A 85 -23.23 -17.77 -2.59
CA LYS A 85 -23.83 -18.30 -3.82
C LYS A 85 -25.33 -18.39 -3.67
#